data_AF-A0A832MI07-F1
#
_entry.id   AF-A0A832MI07-F1
#
_cell.length_a   1.000
_cell.length_b   1.000
_cell.length_c   1.000
_cell.angle_alpha   90.00
_cell.angle_beta   90.00
_cell.angle_gamma   90.00
#
_symmetry.space_group_name_H-M   'P 1'
#
loop_
_entity.id
_entity.type
_entity.pdbx_description
1 polymer ?
#
loop_
_entity_poly.entity_id
_entity_poly.type
_entity_poly.pdbx_seq_one_letter_code
_entity_poly.pdbx_strand_id
1 'polypeptide(L)'
;MDKPKLRVTLITGRTIEQGVGKERGKSSKDYVESVSVCYMDPEDLKRLGVKEKTNVMVSTDYGSVVVKALKSLRAPHPSIIFIPYGPWANV
;
A
#
# COMPACT_ATOMS: atom_id res chain seq x y z
N MET A 1 -3.81 20.00 -14.05
CA MET A 1 -3.75 20.08 -12.58
C MET A 1 -2.83 18.99 -12.10
N ASP A 2 -1.63 19.36 -11.64
CA ASP A 2 -0.69 18.43 -11.04
C ASP A 2 -1.26 17.85 -9.75
N LYS A 3 -1.39 16.52 -9.71
CA LYS A 3 -1.74 15.82 -8.48
C LYS A 3 -0.55 15.91 -7.52
N PRO A 4 -0.77 16.11 -6.21
CA PRO A 4 0.32 16.10 -5.24
C PRO A 4 1.06 14.75 -5.30
N LYS A 5 2.40 14.79 -5.26
CA LYS A 5 3.28 13.62 -5.31
C LYS A 5 4.27 13.67 -4.15
N LEU A 6 4.60 12.50 -3.62
CA LEU A 6 5.60 12.32 -2.57
C LEU A 6 6.61 11.27 -3.02
N ARG A 7 7.90 11.55 -2.86
CA ARG A 7 8.95 10.56 -3.09
C ARG A 7 9.13 9.74 -1.83
N VAL A 8 9.08 8.42 -1.97
CA VAL A 8 9.08 7.47 -0.86
C VAL A 8 9.95 6.26 -1.17
N THR A 9 10.37 5.54 -0.14
CA THR A 9 10.93 4.20 -0.25
C THR A 9 9.81 3.18 -0.16
N LEU A 10 9.64 2.37 -1.20
CA LEU A 10 8.69 1.26 -1.21
C LEU A 10 9.34 0.02 -0.58
N ILE A 11 8.76 -0.46 0.52
CA ILE A 11 9.12 -1.73 1.14
C ILE A 11 8.00 -2.74 0.87
N THR A 12 8.39 -3.95 0.51
CA THR A 12 7.46 -5.08 0.34
C THR A 12 7.80 -6.21 1.29
N GLY A 13 6.79 -6.91 1.80
CA GLY A 13 7.00 -8.02 2.73
C GLY A 13 5.73 -8.86 2.92
N ARG A 14 5.85 -9.97 3.65
CA ARG A 14 4.69 -10.81 3.97
C ARG A 14 3.96 -10.25 5.18
N THR A 15 2.64 -10.23 5.13
CA THR A 15 1.83 -10.01 6.35
C THR A 15 1.25 -11.33 6.86
N ILE A 16 0.90 -11.36 8.14
CA ILE A 16 0.24 -12.52 8.76
C ILE A 16 -1.13 -12.72 8.11
N GLU A 17 -1.86 -11.64 7.88
CA GLU A 17 -3.17 -11.59 7.26
C GLU A 17 -3.15 -12.18 5.85
N GLN A 18 -2.10 -11.87 5.07
CA GLN A 18 -1.90 -12.48 3.75
C GLN A 18 -1.67 -14.00 3.87
N GLY A 19 -0.91 -14.44 4.87
CA GLY A 19 -0.69 -15.86 5.17
C GLY A 19 -2.01 -16.59 5.44
N VAL A 20 -2.86 -16.01 6.29
CA VAL A 20 -4.19 -16.55 6.62
C VAL A 20 -5.13 -16.52 5.41
N GLY A 21 -5.13 -15.42 4.65
CA GLY A 21 -5.95 -15.27 3.44
C GLY A 21 -5.57 -16.25 2.33
N LYS A 22 -4.29 -16.64 2.24
CA LYS A 22 -3.81 -17.65 1.30
C LYS A 22 -4.46 -19.02 1.55
N GLU A 23 -4.65 -19.40 2.81
CA GLU A 23 -5.30 -20.66 3.18
C GLU A 23 -6.79 -20.69 2.81
N ARG A 24 -7.43 -19.51 2.74
CA ARG A 24 -8.83 -19.37 2.25
C ARG A 24 -8.95 -19.30 0.73
N GLY A 25 -7.82 -19.33 0.02
CA GLY A 25 -7.75 -19.23 -1.44
C GLY A 25 -7.35 -17.84 -1.94
N LYS A 26 -6.48 -17.81 -2.96
CA LYS A 26 -5.91 -16.58 -3.56
C LYS A 26 -6.93 -15.70 -4.29
N SER A 27 -8.11 -16.24 -4.60
CA SER A 27 -9.22 -15.52 -5.22
C SER A 27 -10.24 -15.02 -4.20
N SER A 28 -10.01 -15.25 -2.90
CA SER A 28 -10.90 -14.75 -1.86
C SER A 28 -10.82 -13.22 -1.78
N LYS A 29 -11.96 -12.60 -1.48
CA LYS A 29 -12.07 -11.15 -1.28
C LYS A 29 -11.09 -10.68 -0.18
N ASP A 30 -10.95 -11.47 0.88
CA ASP A 30 -10.02 -11.23 1.99
C ASP A 30 -8.55 -11.16 1.50
N TYR A 31 -8.14 -12.05 0.60
CA TYR A 31 -6.79 -12.02 0.03
C TYR A 31 -6.59 -10.78 -0.86
N VAL A 32 -7.55 -10.48 -1.73
CA VAL A 32 -7.45 -9.31 -2.63
C VAL A 32 -7.40 -8.01 -1.83
N GLU A 33 -8.26 -7.85 -0.83
CA GLU A 33 -8.28 -6.65 0.01
C GLU A 33 -7.00 -6.52 0.85
N SER A 34 -6.42 -7.63 1.34
CA SER A 34 -5.19 -7.60 2.13
C SER A 34 -3.91 -7.34 1.31
N VAL A 35 -3.90 -7.62 0.01
CA VAL A 35 -2.73 -7.36 -0.87
C VAL A 35 -2.87 -6.11 -1.75
N SER A 36 -4.00 -5.41 -1.69
CA SER A 36 -4.28 -4.19 -2.47
C SER A 36 -4.19 -2.92 -1.62
N VAL A 37 -3.32 -2.91 -0.61
CA VAL A 37 -3.19 -1.81 0.37
C VAL A 37 -1.76 -1.26 0.40
N CYS A 38 -1.66 0.04 0.63
CA CYS A 38 -0.42 0.74 0.90
C CYS A 38 -0.49 1.35 2.29
N TYR A 39 0.33 0.85 3.21
CA TYR A 39 0.45 1.40 4.55
C TYR A 39 1.40 2.60 4.51
N MET A 40 0.90 3.75 4.97
CA MET A 40 1.61 5.04 4.92
C MET A 40 1.71 5.66 6.32
N ASP A 41 2.75 6.45 6.54
CA ASP A 41 2.87 7.27 7.73
C ASP A 41 1.72 8.30 7.80
N PRO A 42 1.12 8.57 8.98
CA PRO A 42 0.09 9.59 9.14
C PRO A 42 0.52 10.98 8.63
N GLU A 43 1.79 11.34 8.74
CA GLU A 43 2.33 12.61 8.28
C GLU A 43 2.43 12.65 6.75
N ASP A 44 2.80 11.54 6.12
CA ASP A 44 2.83 11.45 4.65
C ASP A 44 1.43 11.51 4.04
N LEU A 45 0.42 10.90 4.70
CA LEU A 45 -0.98 11.04 4.30
C LEU A 45 -1.44 12.51 4.31
N LYS A 46 -1.06 13.26 5.36
CA LYS A 46 -1.35 14.70 5.46
C LYS A 46 -0.63 15.51 4.39
N ARG A 47 0.67 15.26 4.19
CA ARG A 47 1.50 15.93 3.17
C ARG A 47 0.96 15.71 1.76
N LEU A 48 0.47 14.51 1.48
CA LEU A 48 -0.15 14.16 0.20
C LEU A 48 -1.61 14.64 0.11
N GLY A 49 -2.22 15.07 1.21
CA GLY A 49 -3.60 15.54 1.27
C GLY A 49 -4.65 14.44 1.08
N VAL A 50 -4.31 13.18 1.39
CA VAL A 50 -5.18 12.02 1.19
C VAL A 50 -5.71 11.50 2.52
N LYS A 51 -6.96 11.01 2.52
CA LYS A 51 -7.58 10.36 3.68
C LYS A 51 -7.33 8.85 3.62
N GLU A 52 -7.42 8.18 4.77
CA GLU A 52 -7.46 6.72 4.80
C GLU A 52 -8.57 6.17 3.88
N LYS A 53 -8.32 4.98 3.32
CA LYS A 53 -9.20 4.25 2.39
C LYS A 53 -9.38 4.91 1.01
N THR A 54 -8.61 5.95 0.72
CA THR A 54 -8.54 6.56 -0.62
C THR A 54 -7.62 5.75 -1.52
N ASN A 55 -7.91 5.69 -2.82
CA ASN A 55 -7.01 5.08 -3.78
C ASN A 55 -5.82 6.02 -4.07
N VAL A 56 -4.61 5.48 -4.00
CA VAL A 56 -3.36 6.16 -4.34
C VAL A 56 -2.65 5.40 -5.45
N MET A 57 -1.94 6.12 -6.30
CA MET A 57 -1.12 5.53 -7.35
C MET A 57 0.33 5.53 -6.87
N VAL A 58 0.93 4.33 -6.85
CA VAL A 58 2.36 4.15 -6.58
C VAL A 58 3.02 3.87 -7.91
N SER A 59 4.06 4.63 -8.24
CA SER A 59 4.80 4.52 -9.50
C SER A 59 6.28 4.33 -9.20
N THR A 60 6.90 3.43 -9.95
CA THR A 60 8.35 3.19 -9.97
C THR A 60 8.83 3.24 -11.41
N ASP A 61 10.14 3.07 -11.64
CA ASP A 61 10.69 3.01 -13.00
C ASP A 61 10.24 1.74 -13.77
N TYR A 62 9.73 0.73 -13.07
CA TYR A 62 9.29 -0.54 -13.66
C TYR A 62 7.80 -0.59 -13.99
N GLY A 63 6.98 0.27 -13.39
CA GLY A 63 5.53 0.15 -13.47
C GLY A 63 4.79 1.05 -12.50
N SER A 64 3.46 0.91 -12.49
CA SER A 64 2.60 1.65 -11.56
C SER A 64 1.38 0.84 -11.18
N VAL A 65 0.96 0.99 -9.93
CA VAL A 65 -0.19 0.28 -9.36
C VAL A 65 -1.08 1.23 -8.56
N VAL A 66 -2.39 1.01 -8.61
CA VAL A 66 -3.36 1.72 -7.79
C VAL A 66 -3.75 0.82 -6.61
N VAL A 67 -3.53 1.32 -5.41
CA VAL A 67 -3.77 0.61 -4.14
C VAL A 67 -4.48 1.51 -3.15
N LYS A 68 -5.11 0.93 -2.14
CA LYS A 68 -5.84 1.67 -1.11
C LYS A 68 -4.89 2.14 -0.02
N ALA A 69 -4.82 3.43 0.25
CA ALA A 69 -4.01 3.99 1.31
C ALA A 69 -4.60 3.67 2.69
N LEU A 70 -3.81 3.07 3.57
CA LEU A 70 -4.15 2.83 4.97
C LEU A 70 -3.11 3.50 5.86
N LYS A 71 -3.55 4.02 7.00
CA LYS A 71 -2.62 4.52 8.01
C LYS A 71 -1.86 3.36 8.63
N SER A 72 -0.55 3.47 8.66
CA SER A 72 0.29 2.50 9.35
C SER A 72 0.11 2.59 10.86
N LEU A 73 -0.02 1.44 11.50
CA LEU A 73 -0.03 1.32 12.97
C LEU A 73 1.38 1.38 13.58
N ARG A 74 2.43 1.37 12.74
CA ARG A 74 3.84 1.32 13.15
C ARG A 74 4.57 2.65 12.97
N ALA A 75 3.82 3.74 12.79
CA ALA A 75 4.37 5.09 12.73
C ALA A 75 5.18 5.42 14.01
N PRO A 76 6.22 6.29 13.92
CA PRO A 76 6.60 7.08 12.75
C PRO A 76 7.61 6.38 11.82
N HIS A 77 7.42 6.54 10.51
CA HIS A 77 8.34 6.14 9.44
C HIS A 77 8.13 7.00 8.18
N PRO A 78 8.41 8.32 8.25
CA PRO A 78 8.15 9.23 7.15
C PRO A 78 8.92 8.83 5.88
N SER A 79 8.28 9.05 4.73
CA SER A 79 8.78 8.70 3.40
C SER A 79 9.06 7.21 3.19
N ILE A 80 8.48 6.34 4.01
CA ILE A 80 8.51 4.89 3.86
C ILE A 80 7.07 4.38 3.74
N ILE A 81 6.81 3.64 2.67
CA ILE A 81 5.52 2.98 2.45
C ILE A 81 5.71 1.46 2.43
N PHE A 82 4.69 0.74 2.86
CA PHE A 82 4.69 -0.72 2.86
C PHE A 82 3.52 -1.28 2.05
N ILE A 83 3.82 -2.14 1.08
CA ILE A 83 2.83 -2.90 0.32
C ILE A 83 3.07 -4.40 0.56
N PRO A 84 2.09 -5.16 1.10
CA PRO A 84 2.20 -6.60 1.20
C PRO A 84 2.50 -7.21 -0.16
N TYR A 85 3.52 -8.08 -0.26
CA TYR A 85 3.85 -8.65 -1.57
C TYR A 85 2.67 -9.46 -2.11
N GLY A 86 2.44 -9.42 -3.40
CA GLY A 86 1.30 -10.06 -4.04
C GLY A 86 1.32 -9.76 -5.54
N PRO A 87 0.27 -10.14 -6.30
CA PRO A 87 0.20 -9.81 -7.72
C PRO A 87 0.39 -8.31 -7.97
N TRP A 88 -0.10 -7.46 -7.06
CA TRP A 88 -0.04 -5.99 -7.14
C TRP A 88 1.32 -5.38 -6.79
N ALA A 89 2.23 -6.12 -6.16
CA ALA A 89 3.57 -5.61 -5.84
C ALA A 89 4.56 -5.76 -7.02
N ASN A 90 4.23 -6.59 -8.01
CA ASN A 90 5.07 -6.93 -9.17
C ASN A 90 4.48 -6.43 -10.50
N VAL A 91 3.75 -5.31 -10.48
CA VAL A 91 3.15 -4.70 -11.68
C VAL A 91 3.87 -3.41 -12.05
#